data_AF-A0A968RQ94-F1
#
_entry.id   AF-A0A968RQ94-F1
#
_cell.length_a   1.000
_cell.length_b   1.000
_cell.length_c   1.000
_cell.angle_alpha   90.00
_cell.angle_beta   90.00
_cell.angle_gamma   90.00
#
_symmetry.space_group_name_H-M   'P 1'
#
loop_
_entity.id
_entity.type
_entity.pdbx_description
1 polymer ?
#
loop_
_entity_poly.entity_id
_entity_poly.type
_entity_poly.pdbx_seq_one_letter_code
_entity_poly.pdbx_strand_id
1 'polypeptide(L)'
;MINFQKSGDGFSRGATKRIYRAAIITTNEFFAANGATQMSAMTVITNTINSWNIIYEKDLAVTFVIQLTKIYGDAGTDPDLFTPDTQTGALSRTNQAKIALDNNFNINDYDIGHVFHKTTSGDGWSGGGVAQIQAVCTANKGRAWSSSSNNTSNGWIRLSGT
;
A
#
# COMPACT_ATOMS: atom_id res chain seq x y z
N MET A 1 -49.87 9.75 14.62
CA MET A 1 -48.59 9.10 14.28
C MET A 1 -47.99 9.90 13.14
N ILE A 2 -46.83 10.53 13.36
CA ILE A 2 -46.19 11.42 12.38
C ILE A 2 -45.33 10.55 11.45
N ASN A 3 -45.67 10.55 10.17
CA ASN A 3 -44.99 9.78 9.13
C ASN A 3 -43.79 10.61 8.63
N PHE A 4 -42.57 10.20 8.95
CA PHE A 4 -41.37 10.79 8.35
C PHE A 4 -41.08 10.09 7.03
N GLN A 5 -41.54 10.68 5.92
CA GLN A 5 -40.99 10.39 4.60
C GLN A 5 -39.68 11.17 4.47
N LYS A 6 -38.54 10.47 4.35
CA LYS A 6 -37.25 11.10 4.03
C LYS A 6 -36.99 10.95 2.53
N SER A 7 -37.30 11.99 1.79
CA SER A 7 -36.88 12.22 0.41
C SER A 7 -35.41 12.63 0.34
N GLY A 8 -34.70 12.20 -0.72
CA GLY A 8 -33.48 12.84 -1.19
C GLY A 8 -32.40 11.84 -1.59
N ASP A 9 -32.09 11.81 -2.89
CA ASP A 9 -31.00 11.06 -3.51
C ASP A 9 -29.67 11.36 -2.81
N GLY A 10 -29.29 10.49 -1.88
CA GLY A 10 -28.04 10.55 -1.16
C GLY A 10 -27.13 9.45 -1.68
N PHE A 11 -25.96 9.80 -2.21
CA PHE A 11 -24.85 8.86 -2.30
C PHE A 11 -24.71 8.17 -0.94
N SER A 12 -25.09 6.90 -0.87
CA SER A 12 -24.97 6.14 0.37
C SER A 12 -23.50 5.87 0.62
N ARG A 13 -22.91 6.63 1.54
CA ARG A 13 -21.67 6.24 2.20
C ARG A 13 -22.02 5.16 3.21
N GLY A 14 -21.89 3.89 2.80
CA GLY A 14 -21.96 2.74 3.73
C GLY A 14 -23.06 1.70 3.50
N ALA A 15 -24.00 1.86 2.56
CA ALA A 15 -25.00 0.79 2.30
C ALA A 15 -24.45 -0.43 1.56
N THR A 16 -23.29 -0.32 0.91
CA THR A 16 -22.67 -1.41 0.16
C THR A 16 -21.20 -1.54 0.57
N LYS A 17 -20.87 -2.69 1.16
CA LYS A 17 -19.49 -3.06 1.48
C LYS A 17 -18.71 -3.23 0.19
N ARG A 18 -17.64 -2.45 0.00
CA ARG A 18 -16.75 -2.57 -1.16
C ARG A 18 -15.51 -3.36 -0.76
N ILE A 19 -15.18 -4.38 -1.55
CA ILE A 19 -13.97 -5.18 -1.36
C ILE A 19 -12.98 -4.80 -2.47
N TYR A 20 -11.79 -4.35 -2.08
CA TYR A 20 -10.68 -4.09 -3.01
C TYR A 20 -9.60 -5.16 -2.85
N ARG A 21 -9.20 -5.76 -3.98
CA ARG A 21 -8.05 -6.64 -4.08
C ARG A 21 -6.77 -5.83 -4.07
N ALA A 22 -5.94 -6.03 -3.07
CA ALA A 22 -4.68 -5.33 -2.90
C ALA A 22 -3.51 -6.15 -3.48
N ALA A 23 -2.65 -5.48 -4.24
CA ALA A 23 -1.33 -5.96 -4.64
C ALA A 23 -0.25 -5.25 -3.83
N ILE A 24 0.54 -5.99 -3.05
CA ILE A 24 1.55 -5.42 -2.16
C ILE A 24 2.94 -5.84 -2.60
N ILE A 25 3.84 -4.87 -2.78
CA ILE A 25 5.26 -5.12 -3.00
C ILE A 25 6.05 -4.62 -1.79
N THR A 26 7.08 -5.36 -1.39
CA THR A 26 8.02 -4.89 -0.36
C THR A 26 9.43 -4.84 -0.88
N THR A 27 10.17 -3.79 -0.55
CA THR A 27 11.60 -3.64 -0.93
C THR A 27 12.50 -4.59 -0.12
N ASN A 28 13.76 -4.72 -0.54
CA ASN A 28 14.74 -5.54 0.20
C ASN A 28 15.02 -4.98 1.61
N GLU A 29 14.96 -3.68 1.82
CA GLU A 29 15.16 -3.07 3.13
C GLU A 29 13.99 -3.37 4.06
N PHE A 30 12.77 -3.41 3.52
CA PHE A 30 11.60 -3.84 4.29
C PHE A 30 11.72 -5.31 4.70
N PHE A 31 12.13 -6.17 3.78
CA PHE A 31 12.35 -7.59 4.09
C PHE A 31 13.42 -7.79 5.16
N ALA A 32 14.60 -7.16 4.99
CA ALA A 32 15.71 -7.24 5.92
C ALA A 32 15.33 -6.72 7.31
N ALA A 33 14.62 -5.59 7.38
CA ALA A 33 14.19 -4.99 8.65
C ALA A 33 13.17 -5.85 9.41
N ASN A 34 12.41 -6.70 8.71
CA ASN A 34 11.38 -7.53 9.31
C ASN A 34 11.85 -8.98 9.50
N GLY A 35 13.13 -9.20 9.78
CA GLY A 35 13.67 -10.53 10.13
C GLY A 35 14.09 -11.38 8.93
N ALA A 36 14.14 -10.82 7.72
CA ALA A 36 14.71 -11.45 6.53
C ALA A 36 14.12 -12.85 6.20
N THR A 37 12.83 -13.05 6.44
CA THR A 37 12.09 -14.23 5.99
C THR A 37 10.78 -13.82 5.31
N GLN A 38 10.31 -14.62 4.35
CA GLN A 38 9.03 -14.33 3.70
C GLN A 38 7.88 -14.32 4.72
N MET A 39 7.89 -15.25 5.68
CA MET A 39 6.85 -15.37 6.70
C MET A 39 6.79 -14.13 7.61
N SER A 40 7.95 -13.62 8.03
CA SER A 40 8.01 -12.46 8.92
C SER A 40 7.63 -11.17 8.19
N ALA A 41 8.06 -10.99 6.93
CA ALA A 41 7.60 -9.88 6.09
C ALA A 41 6.08 -9.96 5.82
N MET A 42 5.55 -11.13 5.47
CA MET A 42 4.11 -11.35 5.28
C MET A 42 3.29 -11.09 6.54
N THR A 43 3.83 -11.35 7.72
CA THR A 43 3.19 -11.03 9.00
C THR A 43 2.96 -9.53 9.12
N VAL A 44 3.97 -8.71 8.80
CA VAL A 44 3.85 -7.25 8.89
C VAL A 44 2.91 -6.69 7.81
N ILE A 45 2.94 -7.24 6.60
CA ILE A 45 1.98 -6.89 5.53
C ILE A 45 0.55 -7.17 6.01
N THR A 46 0.30 -8.39 6.51
CA THR A 46 -1.03 -8.83 6.95
C THR A 46 -1.55 -7.98 8.10
N ASN A 47 -0.69 -7.69 9.09
CA ASN A 47 -1.05 -6.81 10.21
C ASN A 47 -1.37 -5.38 9.74
N THR A 48 -0.66 -4.88 8.74
CA THR A 48 -0.91 -3.57 8.14
C THR A 48 -2.29 -3.53 7.48
N ILE A 49 -2.59 -4.50 6.61
CA ILE A 49 -3.89 -4.57 5.91
C ILE A 49 -5.06 -4.81 6.87
N ASN A 50 -4.89 -5.65 7.89
CA ASN A 50 -5.92 -5.84 8.92
C ASN A 50 -6.20 -4.55 9.69
N SER A 51 -5.15 -3.76 9.97
CA SER A 51 -5.31 -2.46 10.62
C SER A 51 -5.99 -1.43 9.72
N TRP A 52 -5.72 -1.45 8.41
CA TRP A 52 -6.47 -0.65 7.44
C TRP A 52 -7.94 -1.04 7.45
N ASN A 53 -8.27 -2.33 7.42
CA ASN A 53 -9.65 -2.79 7.46
C ASN A 53 -10.39 -2.27 8.70
N ILE A 54 -9.76 -2.25 9.88
CA ILE A 54 -10.37 -1.69 11.10
C ILE A 54 -10.77 -0.21 10.91
N ILE A 55 -9.94 0.57 10.21
CA ILE A 55 -10.19 2.01 9.97
C ILE A 55 -11.22 2.20 8.85
N TYR A 56 -10.97 1.59 7.70
CA TYR A 56 -11.72 1.81 6.46
C TYR A 56 -13.07 1.12 6.43
N GLU A 57 -13.24 -0.01 7.12
CA GLU A 57 -14.55 -0.64 7.24
C GLU A 57 -15.49 0.24 8.06
N LYS A 58 -14.96 0.83 9.15
CA LYS A 58 -15.74 1.66 10.07
C LYS A 58 -16.25 2.94 9.40
N ASP A 59 -15.37 3.66 8.70
CA ASP A 59 -15.68 5.00 8.22
C ASP A 59 -16.20 5.01 6.77
N LEU A 60 -15.85 4.01 5.96
CA LEU A 60 -16.09 4.00 4.52
C LEU A 60 -16.76 2.72 4.00
N ALA A 61 -17.02 1.72 4.85
CA ALA A 61 -17.50 0.39 4.44
C ALA A 61 -16.62 -0.25 3.35
N VAL A 62 -15.30 -0.06 3.46
CA VAL A 62 -14.30 -0.60 2.54
C VAL A 62 -13.46 -1.67 3.24
N THR A 63 -13.25 -2.77 2.55
CA THR A 63 -12.34 -3.85 2.96
C THR A 63 -11.29 -4.08 1.90
N PHE A 64 -10.07 -4.27 2.33
CA PHE A 64 -8.94 -4.69 1.53
C PHE A 64 -8.66 -6.18 1.77
N VAL A 65 -8.46 -6.92 0.69
CA VAL A 65 -8.01 -8.31 0.73
C VAL A 65 -6.69 -8.41 -0.01
N ILE A 66 -5.69 -9.05 0.60
CA ILE A 66 -4.41 -9.27 -0.06
C ILE A 66 -4.63 -10.31 -1.15
N GLN A 67 -4.45 -9.91 -2.41
CA GLN A 67 -4.63 -10.76 -3.58
C GLN A 67 -3.27 -11.18 -4.16
N LEU A 68 -2.33 -10.24 -4.24
CA LEU A 68 -1.01 -10.45 -4.82
C LEU A 68 0.07 -9.89 -3.90
N THR A 69 1.20 -10.59 -3.81
CA THR A 69 2.36 -10.11 -3.06
C THR A 69 3.67 -10.42 -3.79
N LYS A 70 4.63 -9.51 -3.69
CA LYS A 70 6.01 -9.72 -4.12
C LYS A 70 6.93 -9.13 -3.05
N ILE A 71 7.75 -9.98 -2.47
CA ILE A 71 8.70 -9.62 -1.43
C ILE A 71 10.09 -9.70 -2.05
N TYR A 72 10.72 -8.55 -2.28
CA TYR A 72 12.13 -8.48 -2.66
C TYR A 72 12.95 -8.84 -1.41
N GLY A 73 13.61 -10.00 -1.42
CA GLY A 73 14.29 -10.52 -0.21
C GLY A 73 15.74 -10.95 -0.40
N ASP A 74 16.16 -11.21 -1.63
CA ASP A 74 17.51 -11.62 -1.96
C ASP A 74 18.00 -10.79 -3.15
N ALA A 75 18.95 -9.88 -2.90
CA ALA A 75 19.49 -9.01 -3.93
C ALA A 75 20.24 -9.75 -5.06
N GLY A 76 20.65 -11.02 -4.84
CA GLY A 76 21.32 -11.84 -5.84
C GLY A 76 20.36 -12.48 -6.85
N THR A 77 19.16 -12.86 -6.41
CA THR A 77 18.12 -13.48 -7.27
C THR A 77 17.01 -12.50 -7.67
N ASP A 78 16.86 -11.41 -6.92
CA ASP A 78 15.83 -10.41 -7.05
C ASP A 78 16.47 -9.02 -6.92
N PRO A 79 17.18 -8.54 -7.97
CA PRO A 79 17.84 -7.24 -7.92
C PRO A 79 16.79 -6.17 -7.63
N ASP A 80 17.01 -5.42 -6.56
CA ASP A 80 16.08 -4.37 -6.16
C ASP A 80 15.98 -3.32 -7.28
N LEU A 81 14.75 -3.07 -7.74
CA LEU A 81 14.45 -2.10 -8.81
C LEU A 81 14.29 -0.67 -8.28
N PHE A 82 14.40 -0.47 -6.97
CA PHE A 82 14.15 0.79 -6.31
C PHE A 82 15.45 1.59 -6.16
N THR A 83 15.38 2.89 -6.49
CA THR A 83 16.50 3.84 -6.37
C THR A 83 16.13 4.92 -5.36
N PRO A 84 17.01 5.23 -4.37
CA PRO A 84 16.75 6.24 -3.36
C PRO A 84 16.24 7.57 -3.94
N ASP A 85 15.14 8.10 -3.42
CA ASP A 85 14.46 9.25 -4.03
C ASP A 85 15.20 10.59 -3.86
N THR A 86 16.22 10.63 -3.00
CA THR A 86 17.15 11.76 -2.91
C THR A 86 18.31 11.69 -3.91
N GLN A 87 18.51 10.55 -4.59
CA GLN A 87 19.56 10.39 -5.59
C GLN A 87 19.23 11.19 -6.85
N THR A 88 20.23 11.88 -7.41
CA THR A 88 20.06 12.65 -8.64
C THR A 88 19.62 11.75 -9.79
N GLY A 89 18.52 12.13 -10.45
CA GLY A 89 17.94 11.36 -11.56
C GLY A 89 17.00 10.22 -11.14
N ALA A 90 16.79 10.00 -9.84
CA ALA A 90 15.82 9.02 -9.37
C ALA A 90 14.39 9.39 -9.78
N LEU A 91 13.59 8.39 -10.15
CA LEU A 91 12.16 8.57 -10.36
C LEU A 91 11.46 8.84 -9.03
N SER A 92 10.31 9.52 -9.05
CA SER A 92 9.49 9.66 -7.84
C SER A 92 9.08 8.30 -7.28
N ARG A 93 8.90 8.19 -5.95
CA ARG A 93 8.45 6.96 -5.27
C ARG A 93 7.15 6.40 -5.87
N THR A 94 6.22 7.26 -6.31
CA THR A 94 4.98 6.83 -6.99
C THR A 94 5.21 6.28 -8.39
N ASN A 95 6.20 6.79 -9.14
CA ASN A 95 6.58 6.24 -10.45
C ASN A 95 7.29 4.90 -10.29
N GLN A 96 8.21 4.79 -9.32
CA GLN A 96 8.88 3.54 -9.00
C GLN A 96 7.88 2.46 -8.56
N ALA A 97 6.90 2.82 -7.70
CA ALA A 97 5.83 1.91 -7.30
C ALA A 97 5.04 1.36 -8.48
N LYS A 98 4.64 2.21 -9.42
CA LYS A 98 3.92 1.77 -10.61
C LYS A 98 4.74 0.81 -11.45
N ILE A 99 6.01 1.12 -11.71
CA ILE A 99 6.88 0.28 -12.53
C ILE A 99 7.04 -1.10 -11.87
N ALA A 100 7.25 -1.15 -10.56
CA ALA A 100 7.34 -2.42 -9.84
C ALA A 100 6.05 -3.24 -9.92
N LEU A 101 4.88 -2.60 -9.75
CA LEU A 101 3.57 -3.25 -9.88
C LEU A 101 3.35 -3.77 -11.31
N ASP A 102 3.57 -2.94 -12.32
CA ASP A 102 3.38 -3.29 -13.73
C ASP A 102 4.32 -4.43 -14.17
N ASN A 103 5.53 -4.50 -13.61
CA ASN A 103 6.50 -5.55 -13.94
C ASN A 103 6.19 -6.90 -13.28
N ASN A 104 5.51 -6.92 -12.13
CA ASN A 104 5.26 -8.15 -11.37
C ASN A 104 3.85 -8.70 -11.55
N PHE A 105 2.87 -7.84 -11.81
CA PHE A 105 1.45 -8.21 -11.78
C PHE A 105 0.69 -7.69 -12.98
N ASN A 106 -0.31 -8.47 -13.43
CA ASN A 106 -1.26 -7.97 -14.42
C ASN A 106 -2.17 -6.94 -13.76
N ILE A 107 -2.33 -5.80 -14.41
CA ILE A 107 -3.16 -4.71 -13.91
C ILE A 107 -4.62 -5.11 -13.65
N ASN A 108 -5.15 -6.16 -14.29
CA ASN A 108 -6.53 -6.60 -14.07
C ASN A 108 -6.72 -7.47 -12.81
N ASP A 109 -5.63 -7.96 -12.22
CA ASP A 109 -5.68 -8.92 -11.11
C ASP A 109 -5.82 -8.26 -9.74
N TYR A 110 -5.73 -6.94 -9.66
CA TYR A 110 -5.86 -6.17 -8.43
C TYR A 110 -6.59 -4.84 -8.66
N ASP A 111 -7.09 -4.22 -7.59
CA ASP A 111 -7.85 -2.97 -7.63
C ASP A 111 -7.06 -1.78 -7.06
N ILE A 112 -6.12 -2.06 -6.15
CA ILE A 112 -5.17 -1.10 -5.59
C ILE A 112 -3.80 -1.76 -5.39
N GLY A 113 -2.73 -1.01 -5.65
CA GLY A 113 -1.36 -1.48 -5.53
C GLY A 113 -0.51 -0.55 -4.66
N HIS A 114 0.34 -1.12 -3.81
CA HIS A 114 1.14 -0.37 -2.84
C HIS A 114 2.54 -0.95 -2.66
N VAL A 115 3.55 -0.09 -2.52
CA VAL A 115 4.90 -0.50 -2.12
C VAL A 115 5.19 -0.13 -0.66
N PHE A 116 5.59 -1.11 0.14
CA PHE A 116 6.10 -0.89 1.49
C PHE A 116 7.62 -0.93 1.52
N HIS A 117 8.19 0.11 2.10
CA HIS A 117 9.62 0.31 2.23
C HIS A 117 9.97 0.64 3.67
N LYS A 118 11.19 0.32 4.08
CA LYS A 118 11.73 0.74 5.38
C LYS A 118 12.89 1.68 5.13
N THR A 119 12.81 2.88 5.71
CA THR A 119 13.93 3.83 5.68
C THR A 119 14.86 3.65 6.86
N THR A 120 16.10 4.06 6.67
CA THR A 120 17.17 4.14 7.67
C THR A 120 17.79 5.51 7.59
N SER A 121 18.29 6.05 8.70
CA SER A 121 19.00 7.32 8.63
C SER A 121 20.19 7.23 7.67
N GLY A 122 20.23 8.11 6.66
CA GLY A 122 21.34 8.21 5.72
C GLY A 122 21.31 7.23 4.54
N ASP A 123 20.24 6.46 4.33
CA ASP A 123 20.11 5.54 3.18
C ASP A 123 19.67 6.22 1.87
N GLY A 124 19.47 7.54 1.90
CA GLY A 124 19.01 8.32 0.76
C GLY A 124 17.51 8.22 0.49
N TRP A 125 16.73 7.58 1.36
CA TRP A 125 15.28 7.49 1.24
C TRP A 125 14.56 8.49 2.14
N SER A 126 13.59 9.19 1.55
CA SER A 126 12.63 10.00 2.28
C SER A 126 11.57 9.11 2.95
N GLY A 127 11.24 9.40 4.21
CA GLY A 127 10.12 8.77 4.90
C GLY A 127 8.75 9.24 4.39
N GLY A 128 7.68 8.77 5.01
CA GLY A 128 6.31 9.20 4.68
C GLY A 128 5.56 8.26 3.75
N GLY A 129 4.28 8.57 3.55
CA GLY A 129 3.39 7.95 2.57
C GLY A 129 3.10 8.92 1.43
N VAL A 130 3.08 8.42 0.20
CA VAL A 130 2.70 9.19 -0.99
C VAL A 130 1.89 8.31 -1.93
N ALA A 131 0.74 8.81 -2.36
CA ALA A 131 -0.16 8.12 -3.27
C ALA A 131 -0.68 9.08 -4.35
N GLN A 132 -0.93 8.55 -5.54
CA GLN A 132 -1.59 9.33 -6.59
C GLN A 132 -3.09 9.47 -6.31
N ILE A 133 -3.60 10.70 -6.35
CA ILE A 133 -5.02 11.01 -6.22
C ILE A 133 -5.79 10.46 -7.43
N GLN A 134 -7.01 9.95 -7.19
CA GLN A 134 -7.89 9.38 -8.23
C GLN A 134 -7.25 8.18 -8.98
N ALA A 135 -6.38 7.43 -8.30
CA ALA A 135 -5.70 6.28 -8.88
C ALA A 135 -6.58 5.03 -9.02
N VAL A 136 -7.52 4.82 -8.09
CA VAL A 136 -8.36 3.61 -8.01
C VAL A 136 -9.14 3.39 -9.31
N CYS A 137 -9.18 2.14 -9.79
CA CYS A 137 -9.82 1.73 -11.05
C CYS A 137 -9.23 2.37 -12.33
N THR A 138 -8.07 3.04 -12.26
CA THR A 138 -7.37 3.57 -13.43
C THR A 138 -6.05 2.83 -13.69
N ALA A 139 -5.35 3.18 -14.77
CA ALA A 139 -3.98 2.70 -15.03
C ALA A 139 -2.96 3.13 -13.95
N ASN A 140 -3.34 4.02 -13.04
CA ASN A 140 -2.50 4.59 -12.00
C ASN A 140 -2.69 3.94 -10.63
N LYS A 141 -3.54 2.91 -10.51
CA LYS A 141 -3.89 2.24 -9.24
C LYS A 141 -2.74 1.58 -8.48
N GLY A 142 -1.55 1.47 -9.09
CA GLY A 142 -0.32 0.97 -8.44
C GLY A 142 0.65 2.07 -7.97
N ARG A 143 0.21 3.33 -7.87
CA ARG A 143 1.06 4.48 -7.54
C ARG A 143 0.94 4.90 -6.08
N ALA A 144 1.16 3.97 -5.16
CA ALA A 144 1.21 4.25 -3.74
C ALA A 144 2.48 3.67 -3.11
N TRP A 145 3.08 4.44 -2.21
CA TRP A 145 4.32 4.09 -1.53
C TRP A 145 4.25 4.54 -0.09
N SER A 146 4.69 3.67 0.83
CA SER A 146 4.83 4.03 2.24
C SER A 146 6.16 3.59 2.80
N SER A 147 6.75 4.50 3.55
CA SER A 147 8.10 4.36 4.07
C SER A 147 8.24 4.95 5.46
N SER A 148 8.89 4.21 6.35
CA SER A 148 9.11 4.61 7.72
C SER A 148 10.32 3.87 8.29
N SER A 149 10.98 4.47 9.27
CA SER A 149 12.03 3.80 10.07
C SER A 149 11.44 2.77 11.03
N ASN A 150 10.15 2.88 11.36
CA ASN A 150 9.39 1.90 12.11
C ASN A 150 8.09 1.58 11.36
N ASN A 151 7.98 0.34 10.88
CA ASN A 151 6.89 -0.19 10.06
C ASN A 151 6.00 -1.20 10.81
N THR A 152 6.08 -1.26 12.14
CA THR A 152 5.28 -2.16 12.99
C THR A 152 4.44 -1.40 14.04
N SER A 153 4.55 -0.07 14.08
CA SER A 153 3.83 0.78 15.04
C SER A 153 2.51 1.34 14.50
N ASN A 154 1.69 1.90 15.39
CA ASN A 154 0.48 2.65 14.99
C ASN A 154 0.79 3.86 14.09
N GLY A 155 1.98 4.45 14.22
CA GLY A 155 2.42 5.53 13.34
C GLY A 155 2.54 5.06 11.89
N TRP A 156 3.02 3.83 11.68
CA TRP A 156 3.07 3.19 10.37
C TRP A 156 1.68 2.95 9.79
N ILE A 157 0.72 2.48 10.58
CA ILE A 157 -0.64 2.22 10.09
C ILE A 157 -1.27 3.49 9.51
N ARG A 158 -1.14 4.62 10.20
CA ARG A 158 -1.69 5.92 9.76
C ARG A 158 -1.01 6.43 8.49
N LEU A 159 0.28 6.18 8.35
CA LEU A 159 1.08 6.61 7.20
C LEU A 159 0.91 5.70 6.00
N SER A 160 0.69 4.40 6.23
CA SER A 160 0.61 3.40 5.18
C SER A 160 -0.70 3.42 4.43
N GLY A 161 -1.80 3.78 5.10
CA GLY A 161 -3.13 3.84 4.49
C GLY A 161 -3.40 5.04 3.58
N THR A 162 -2.39 5.75 3.08
CA THR A 162 -2.57 6.93 2.19
C THR A 162 -2.94 6.57 0.77
#